data_AF-A0A3L7JE73-F1
#
_entry.id   AF-A0A3L7JE73-F1
#
_cell.length_a   1.000
_cell.length_b   1.000
_cell.length_c   1.000
_cell.angle_alpha   90.00
_cell.angle_beta   90.00
_cell.angle_gamma   90.00
#
_symmetry.space_group_name_H-M   'P 1'
#
loop_
_entity.id
_entity.type
_entity.pdbx_description
1 polymer ?
#
loop_
_entity_poly.entity_id
_entity_poly.type
_entity_poly.pdbx_seq_one_letter_code
_entity_poly.pdbx_strand_id
1 'polypeptide(L)'
;MARTGKTFLLVNLFGVPALSFIARLMGLGADFGGVPQFSMMVFFIALGVGVIGYNAWLTWRGKRAAGWAPAVIGMAIWTLACALTLFFFRAFSPISLALAYGGLY
;
A
#
# COMPACT_ATOMS: atom_id res chain seq x y z
N MET A 1 -21.51 -0.36 -5.55
CA MET A 1 -20.69 -0.85 -4.42
C MET A 1 -19.78 -2.02 -4.80
N ALA A 2 -20.31 -3.07 -5.46
CA ALA A 2 -19.54 -4.27 -5.81
C ALA A 2 -18.25 -3.99 -6.60
N ARG A 3 -18.26 -3.03 -7.54
CA ARG A 3 -17.06 -2.64 -8.30
C ARG A 3 -15.97 -2.02 -7.40
N THR A 4 -16.33 -1.10 -6.50
CA THR A 4 -15.37 -0.42 -5.62
C THR A 4 -14.67 -1.38 -4.65
N GLY A 5 -15.42 -2.30 -4.04
CA GLY A 5 -14.86 -3.31 -3.15
C GLY A 5 -13.94 -4.28 -3.89
N LYS A 6 -14.32 -4.72 -5.09
CA LYS A 6 -13.45 -5.53 -5.96
C LYS A 6 -12.17 -4.79 -6.33
N THR A 7 -12.26 -3.52 -6.73
CA THR A 7 -11.07 -2.71 -7.04
C THR A 7 -10.15 -2.57 -5.83
N PHE A 8 -10.70 -2.34 -4.64
CA PHE A 8 -9.93 -2.26 -3.41
C PHE A 8 -9.17 -3.56 -3.11
N LEU A 9 -9.86 -4.70 -3.23
CA LEU A 9 -9.24 -6.01 -3.06
C LEU A 9 -8.13 -6.27 -4.09
N LEU A 10 -8.40 -6.03 -5.38
CA LEU A 10 -7.42 -6.26 -6.44
C LEU A 10 -6.16 -5.41 -6.26
N VAL A 11 -6.32 -4.14 -5.87
CA VAL A 11 -5.17 -3.26 -5.62
C VAL A 11 -4.36 -3.74 -4.44
N ASN A 12 -4.99 -4.15 -3.33
CA ASN A 12 -4.25 -4.59 -2.14
C ASN A 12 -3.66 -6.01 -2.28
N LEU A 13 -4.28 -6.91 -3.05
CA LEU A 13 -3.79 -8.28 -3.26
C LEU A 13 -2.72 -8.38 -4.34
N PHE A 14 -2.77 -7.55 -5.38
CA PHE A 14 -1.85 -7.64 -6.52
C PHE A 14 -1.06 -6.36 -6.75
N GLY A 15 -1.73 -5.21 -6.72
CA GLY A 15 -1.08 -3.91 -6.96
C GLY A 15 -0.03 -3.55 -5.92
N VAL A 16 -0.34 -3.68 -4.63
CA VAL A 16 0.58 -3.31 -3.55
C VAL A 16 1.79 -4.25 -3.46
N PRO A 17 1.65 -5.58 -3.58
CA PRO A 17 2.81 -6.47 -3.71
C PRO A 17 3.67 -6.17 -4.94
N ALA A 18 3.07 -5.94 -6.11
CA ALA A 18 3.81 -5.59 -7.32
C ALA A 18 4.58 -4.27 -7.15
N LEU A 19 3.96 -3.25 -6.55
CA LEU A 19 4.63 -1.98 -6.21
C LEU A 19 5.78 -2.17 -5.23
N SER A 20 5.62 -3.05 -4.23
CA SER A 20 6.67 -3.37 -3.26
C SER A 20 7.88 -4.00 -3.95
N PHE A 21 7.64 -4.92 -4.89
CA PHE A 21 8.69 -5.55 -5.70
C PHE A 21 9.40 -4.55 -6.61
N ILE A 22 8.66 -3.72 -7.35
CA ILE A 22 9.24 -2.67 -8.21
C ILE A 22 10.06 -1.69 -7.38
N ALA A 23 9.54 -1.25 -6.24
CA ALA A 23 10.25 -0.31 -5.38
C ALA A 23 11.56 -0.93 -4.86
N ARG A 24 11.58 -2.22 -4.51
CA ARG A 24 12.82 -2.94 -4.15
C ARG A 24 13.81 -3.01 -5.32
N LEU A 25 13.36 -3.29 -6.54
CA LEU A 25 14.22 -3.26 -7.73
C LEU A 25 14.81 -1.87 -7.98
N MET A 26 14.02 -0.81 -7.81
CA MET A 26 14.51 0.57 -7.90
C MET A 26 15.53 0.88 -6.80
N GLY A 27 15.33 0.36 -5.58
CA GLY A 27 16.31 0.40 -4.49
C GLY A 27 17.68 -0.14 -4.93
N LEU A 28 17.70 -1.37 -5.45
CA LEU A 28 18.91 -2.00 -5.94
C LEU A 28 19.56 -1.19 -7.07
N GLY A 29 18.78 -0.73 -8.06
CA GLY A 29 19.28 0.07 -9.17
C GLY A 29 19.87 1.43 -8.75
N ALA A 30 19.28 2.05 -7.73
CA ALA A 30 19.74 3.32 -7.19
C ALA A 30 21.08 3.20 -6.44
N ASP A 31 21.30 2.08 -5.76
CA ASP A 31 22.59 1.76 -5.13
C ASP A 31 23.71 1.63 -6.17
N PHE A 32 23.43 1.03 -7.34
CA PHE A 32 24.39 0.99 -8.46
C PHE A 32 24.62 2.36 -9.11
N GLY A 33 23.62 3.25 -9.08
CA GLY A 33 23.68 4.60 -9.65
C GLY A 33 24.26 5.67 -8.74
N GLY A 34 24.66 5.32 -7.50
CA GLY A 34 25.17 6.28 -6.52
C GLY A 34 24.14 7.30 -6.03
N VAL A 35 22.85 6.96 -6.07
CA VAL A 35 21.78 7.86 -5.63
C VAL A 35 21.84 8.01 -4.10
N PRO A 36 21.71 9.23 -3.56
CA PRO A 36 21.66 9.44 -2.12
C PRO A 36 20.52 8.65 -1.46
N GLN A 37 20.82 7.91 -0.39
CA GLN A 37 19.84 7.09 0.35
C GLN A 37 18.63 7.89 0.84
N PHE A 38 18.83 9.17 1.18
CA PHE A 38 17.75 10.06 1.59
C PHE A 38 16.68 10.23 0.50
N SER A 39 17.10 10.44 -0.76
CA SER A 39 16.18 10.59 -1.90
C SER A 39 15.35 9.32 -2.12
N MET A 40 15.98 8.16 -1.97
CA MET A 40 15.28 6.87 -2.05
C MET A 40 14.27 6.73 -0.91
N MET A 41 14.64 7.03 0.33
CA MET A 41 13.73 6.98 1.47
C MET A 41 12.48 7.86 1.27
N VAL A 42 12.66 9.10 0.77
CA VAL A 42 11.55 10.00 0.47
C VAL A 42 10.65 9.43 -0.63
N PHE A 43 11.23 8.84 -1.67
CA PHE A 43 10.49 8.19 -2.75
C PHE A 43 9.63 7.02 -2.25
N PHE A 44 10.20 6.13 -1.42
CA PHE A 44 9.45 5.01 -0.82
C PHE A 44 8.29 5.51 0.05
N ILE A 45 8.51 6.53 0.88
CA ILE A 45 7.45 7.11 1.72
C ILE A 45 6.36 7.73 0.83
N ALA A 46 6.72 8.47 -0.21
CA ALA A 46 5.76 9.07 -1.13
C ALA A 46 4.89 8.02 -1.84
N LEU A 47 5.48 6.91 -2.28
CA LEU A 47 4.73 5.77 -2.85
C LEU A 47 3.77 5.16 -1.82
N GLY A 48 4.23 4.91 -0.60
CA GLY A 48 3.40 4.35 0.47
C GLY A 48 2.21 5.26 0.81
N VAL A 49 2.45 6.58 0.91
CA VAL A 49 1.40 7.57 1.13
C VAL A 49 0.41 7.62 -0.03
N GLY A 50 0.89 7.49 -1.28
CA GLY A 50 0.04 7.41 -2.47
C GLY A 50 -0.91 6.20 -2.43
N VAL A 51 -0.41 5.02 -2.04
CA VAL A 51 -1.22 3.80 -1.87
C VAL A 51 -2.29 4.00 -0.79
N ILE A 52 -1.93 4.57 0.36
CA ILE A 52 -2.86 4.86 1.45
C ILE A 52 -3.92 5.88 1.00
N GLY A 53 -3.51 6.94 0.31
CA GLY A 53 -4.42 7.95 -0.22
C GLY A 53 -5.43 7.36 -1.21
N TYR A 54 -4.98 6.46 -2.08
CA TYR A 54 -5.87 5.75 -3.01
C TYR A 54 -6.85 4.81 -2.28
N ASN A 55 -6.38 4.06 -1.28
CA ASN A 55 -7.23 3.22 -0.42
C ASN A 55 -8.28 4.06 0.34
N ALA A 56 -7.88 5.21 0.89
CA ALA A 56 -8.78 6.15 1.55
C ALA A 56 -9.83 6.71 0.58
N TRP A 57 -9.42 7.05 -0.65
CA TRP A 57 -10.34 7.53 -1.69
C TRP A 57 -11.37 6.47 -2.09
N LEU A 58 -10.95 5.21 -2.29
CA LEU A 58 -11.87 4.09 -2.56
C LEU A 58 -12.84 3.85 -1.40
N THR A 59 -12.36 3.94 -0.16
CA THR A 59 -13.18 3.83 1.05
C THR A 59 -14.22 4.95 1.12
N TRP A 60 -13.82 6.20 0.85
CA TRP A 60 -14.72 7.33 0.79
C TRP A 60 -15.78 7.19 -0.31
N ARG A 61 -15.39 6.71 -1.50
CA ARG A 61 -16.34 6.38 -2.57
C ARG A 61 -17.31 5.27 -2.17
N GLY A 62 -16.82 4.24 -1.49
CA GLY A 62 -17.64 3.16 -0.94
C GLY A 62 -18.67 3.68 0.06
N LYS A 63 -18.23 4.55 0.99
CA LYS A 63 -19.09 5.23 1.98
C LYS A 63 -20.18 6.06 1.31
N ARG A 64 -19.84 6.85 0.29
CA ARG A 64 -20.83 7.66 -0.45
C ARG A 64 -21.87 6.82 -1.18
N ALA A 65 -21.51 5.63 -1.65
CA ALA A 65 -22.39 4.78 -2.44
C ALA A 65 -23.37 3.96 -1.59
N ALA A 66 -22.98 3.53 -0.39
CA ALA A 66 -23.81 2.62 0.41
C ALA A 66 -23.55 2.72 1.93
N GLY A 67 -23.11 3.89 2.39
CA GLY A 67 -22.93 4.19 3.81
C GLY A 67 -21.83 3.36 4.48
N TRP A 68 -21.95 3.20 5.80
CA TRP A 68 -21.03 2.40 6.60
C TRP A 68 -21.41 0.91 6.61
N ALA A 69 -21.62 0.34 5.43
CA ALA A 69 -21.80 -1.10 5.33
C ALA A 69 -20.53 -1.85 5.83
N PRO A 70 -20.65 -3.10 6.29
CA PRO A 70 -19.52 -3.88 6.82
C PRO A 70 -18.29 -3.90 5.90
N ALA A 71 -18.50 -3.96 4.57
CA ALA A 71 -17.42 -3.91 3.59
C ALA A 71 -16.62 -2.59 3.63
N VAL A 72 -17.28 -1.45 3.81
CA VAL A 72 -16.61 -0.12 3.87
C VAL A 72 -15.84 0.02 5.18
N ILE A 73 -16.39 -0.51 6.28
CA ILE A 73 -15.69 -0.56 7.56
C ILE A 73 -14.42 -1.41 7.43
N GLY A 74 -14.51 -2.58 6.80
CA GLY A 74 -13.35 -3.43 6.50
C GLY A 74 -12.29 -2.70 5.67
N MET A 75 -12.71 -1.96 4.63
CA MET A 75 -11.79 -1.14 3.83
C MET A 75 -11.13 -0.02 4.65
N ALA A 76 -11.87 0.63 5.55
CA ALA A 76 -11.33 1.67 6.42
C ALA A 76 -10.29 1.12 7.40
N ILE A 77 -10.59 -0.01 8.06
CA ILE A 77 -9.67 -0.70 8.97
C ILE A 77 -8.42 -1.16 8.21
N TRP A 78 -8.59 -1.71 7.01
CA TRP A 78 -7.46 -2.12 6.17
C TRP A 78 -6.58 -0.93 5.76
N THR A 79 -7.19 0.20 5.39
CA THR A 79 -6.47 1.44 5.06
C THR A 79 -5.66 1.93 6.26
N LEU A 80 -6.24 1.89 7.47
CA LEU A 80 -5.53 2.20 8.70
C LEU A 80 -4.38 1.23 8.96
N ALA A 81 -4.60 -0.07 8.78
CA ALA A 81 -3.56 -1.07 8.92
C ALA A 81 -2.37 -0.78 7.98
N CYS A 82 -2.63 -0.44 6.70
CA CYS A 82 -1.58 -0.05 5.75
C CYS A 82 -0.80 1.19 6.23
N ALA A 83 -1.49 2.20 6.78
CA ALA A 83 -0.83 3.38 7.33
C ALA A 83 0.07 3.06 8.53
N LEU A 84 -0.41 2.23 9.46
CA LEU A 84 0.39 1.75 10.59
C LEU A 84 1.59 0.92 10.09
N THR A 85 1.40 0.09 9.08
CA THR A 85 2.49 -0.74 8.53
C THR A 85 3.59 0.13 7.91
N LEU A 86 3.21 1.18 7.20
CA LEU A 86 4.16 2.12 6.62
C LEU A 86 4.91 2.89 7.71
N PHE A 87 4.20 3.36 8.73
CA PHE A 87 4.79 4.17 9.80
C PHE A 87 5.79 3.37 10.66
N PHE A 88 5.43 2.14 11.06
CA PHE A 88 6.26 1.34 11.96
C PHE A 88 7.30 0.49 11.24
N PHE A 89 7.00 -0.01 10.04
CA PHE A 89 7.83 -1.02 9.37
C PHE A 89 8.30 -0.60 7.97
N ARG A 90 7.98 0.62 7.53
CA ARG A 90 8.29 1.11 6.18
C ARG A 90 7.77 0.20 5.06
N ALA A 91 6.71 -0.55 5.33
CA ALA A 91 6.06 -1.47 4.40
C ALA A 91 4.73 -0.89 3.92
N PHE A 92 4.40 -1.07 2.64
CA PHE A 92 3.21 -0.44 2.04
C PHE A 92 1.87 -1.07 2.49
N SER A 93 1.89 -2.31 2.97
CA SER A 93 0.72 -3.01 3.48
C SER A 93 1.11 -4.15 4.42
N PRO A 94 0.16 -4.69 5.21
CA PRO A 94 0.38 -5.92 5.98
C PRO A 94 0.82 -7.11 5.11
N ILE A 95 0.38 -7.17 3.85
CA ILE A 95 0.77 -8.24 2.92
C ILE A 95 2.23 -8.07 2.52
N SER A 96 2.65 -6.85 2.16
CA SER A 96 4.05 -6.55 1.86
C SER A 96 4.96 -6.90 3.04
N LEU A 97 4.51 -6.62 4.26
CA LEU A 97 5.20 -7.01 5.49
C LEU A 97 5.30 -8.54 5.60
N ALA A 98 4.18 -9.25 5.50
CA ALA A 98 4.15 -10.71 5.59
C ALA A 98 5.04 -11.38 4.53
N LEU A 99 5.08 -10.84 3.30
CA LEU A 99 5.95 -11.36 2.25
C LEU A 99 7.44 -11.07 2.54
N ALA A 100 7.77 -9.90 3.09
CA ALA A 100 9.14 -9.55 3.46
C ALA A 100 9.68 -10.36 4.64
N TYR A 101 8.83 -10.66 5.64
CA TYR A 101 9.21 -11.43 6.82
C TYR A 101 8.94 -12.94 6.71
N GLY A 102 8.14 -13.37 5.73
CA GLY A 102 7.83 -14.77 5.43
C GLY A 102 8.83 -15.45 4.50
N GLY A 103 9.93 -14.79 4.14
CA GLY A 103 11.00 -15.36 3.32
C GLY A 103 10.69 -15.45 1.82
N LEU A 104 9.63 -14.77 1.35
CA LEU A 104 9.33 -14.64 -0.08
C LEU A 104 10.09 -13.48 -0.74
N TYR A 105 10.95 -12.79 0.04
CA TYR A 105 11.92 -11.81 -0.42
C TYR A 105 13.22 -11.81 0.39
#